data_AF-A0A316QI51-F1
#
_entry.id   AF-A0A316QI51-F1
#
_cell.length_a   1.000
_cell.length_b   1.000
_cell.length_c   1.000
_cell.angle_alpha   90.00
_cell.angle_beta   90.00
_cell.angle_gamma   90.00
#
_symmetry.space_group_name_H-M   'P 1'
#
loop_
_entity.id
_entity.type
_entity.pdbx_description
1 polymer ?
#
loop_
_entity_poly.entity_id
_entity_poly.type
_entity_poly.pdbx_seq_one_letter_code
_entity_poly.pdbx_strand_id
1 'polypeptide(L)'
;MKDFNELCRSVEELSPLEYAAVLGRTSLKIMPAIRAFSEDGRTCAEVLAAFVIASVYADGKLDESEYLLMAPLLKAFFGEDFDFEDAKKLAKEWRKEGRAVKKEVDYLVDFLGTLSEELKGDIIFACLLMCAVDGKVSLKEKSYIRQLMR
;
A
#
# COMPACT_ATOMS: atom_id res chain seq x y z
N MET A 1 2.95 15.31 7.18
CA MET A 1 2.46 15.93 5.92
C MET A 1 1.28 16.84 6.22
N LYS A 2 1.33 18.11 5.81
CA LYS A 2 0.23 19.07 6.03
C LYS A 2 -0.96 18.86 5.07
N ASP A 3 -0.76 18.18 3.94
CA ASP A 3 -1.74 18.16 2.84
C ASP A 3 -2.27 16.76 2.49
N PHE A 4 -2.47 15.88 3.48
CA PHE A 4 -2.94 14.50 3.24
C PHE A 4 -4.25 14.42 2.43
N ASN A 5 -5.17 15.36 2.65
CA ASN A 5 -6.43 15.42 1.88
C ASN A 5 -6.21 15.87 0.44
N GLU A 6 -5.22 16.72 0.17
CA GLU A 6 -4.85 17.10 -1.21
C GLU A 6 -4.18 15.93 -1.91
N LEU A 7 -3.33 15.17 -1.20
CA LEU A 7 -2.74 13.93 -1.70
C LEU A 7 -3.83 12.94 -2.11
N CYS A 8 -4.87 12.77 -1.28
CA CYS A 8 -6.02 11.93 -1.63
C CYS A 8 -6.73 12.42 -2.90
N ARG A 9 -7.00 13.73 -3.02
CA ARG A 9 -7.62 14.26 -4.25
C ARG A 9 -6.75 14.03 -5.48
N SER A 10 -5.43 14.20 -5.35
CA SER A 10 -4.51 14.02 -6.48
C SER A 10 -4.49 12.60 -7.04
N VAL A 11 -4.78 11.58 -6.21
CA VAL A 11 -4.92 10.19 -6.69
C VAL A 11 -6.32 9.92 -7.22
N GLU A 12 -7.36 10.50 -6.61
CA GLU A 12 -8.77 10.35 -7.02
C GLU A 12 -9.06 10.99 -8.40
N GLU A 13 -8.24 11.96 -8.83
CA GLU A 13 -8.37 12.67 -10.11
C GLU A 13 -7.63 12.01 -11.28
N LEU A 14 -6.87 10.94 -11.05
CA LEU A 14 -6.10 10.26 -12.10
C LEU A 14 -6.99 9.44 -13.03
N SER A 15 -6.74 9.54 -14.34
CA SER A 15 -7.29 8.57 -15.29
C SER A 15 -6.63 7.18 -15.10
N PRO A 16 -7.25 6.08 -15.59
CA PRO A 16 -6.66 4.75 -15.48
C PRO A 16 -5.26 4.62 -16.09
N LEU A 17 -4.97 5.36 -17.16
CA LEU A 17 -3.65 5.36 -17.80
C LEU A 17 -2.62 6.10 -16.94
N GLU A 18 -2.99 7.25 -16.39
CA GLU A 18 -2.13 8.01 -15.48
C GLU A 18 -1.87 7.23 -14.20
N TYR A 19 -2.91 6.61 -13.64
CA TYR A 19 -2.82 5.74 -12.49
C TYR A 19 -1.74 4.66 -12.68
N ALA A 20 -1.83 3.87 -13.76
CA ALA A 20 -0.86 2.81 -14.02
C ALA A 20 0.57 3.35 -14.20
N ALA A 21 0.72 4.47 -14.91
CA ALA A 21 2.02 5.08 -15.16
C ALA A 21 2.65 5.70 -13.91
N VAL A 22 1.83 6.26 -13.02
CA VAL A 22 2.25 6.87 -11.76
C VAL A 22 2.57 5.78 -10.73
N LEU A 23 1.73 4.74 -10.64
CA LEU A 23 1.96 3.58 -9.79
C LEU A 23 3.31 2.94 -10.14
N GLY A 24 3.53 2.58 -11.40
CA GLY A 24 4.79 1.95 -11.84
C GLY A 24 6.03 2.79 -11.53
N ARG A 25 5.97 4.11 -11.79
CA ARG A 25 7.09 5.03 -11.46
C ARG A 25 7.36 5.11 -9.97
N THR A 26 6.31 5.23 -9.16
CA THR A 26 6.43 5.32 -7.70
C THR A 26 6.98 4.02 -7.13
N SER A 27 6.50 2.86 -7.60
CA SER A 27 6.99 1.54 -7.21
C SER A 27 8.49 1.38 -7.47
N LEU A 28 8.96 1.76 -8.67
CA LEU A 28 10.40 1.71 -9.00
C LEU A 28 11.25 2.59 -8.07
N LYS A 29 10.72 3.72 -7.62
CA LYS A 29 11.41 4.65 -6.71
C LYS A 29 11.50 4.10 -5.28
N ILE A 30 10.43 3.48 -4.77
CA ILE A 30 10.36 3.03 -3.37
C ILE A 30 10.95 1.63 -3.14
N MET A 31 10.94 0.74 -4.15
CA MET A 31 11.43 -0.63 -4.02
C MET A 31 12.85 -0.76 -3.46
N PRO A 32 13.85 0.04 -3.91
CA PRO A 32 15.21 -0.09 -3.41
C PRO A 32 15.32 0.16 -1.89
N ALA A 33 14.58 1.14 -1.38
CA ALA A 33 14.60 1.47 0.05
C ALA A 33 13.90 0.42 0.91
N ILE A 34 12.76 -0.10 0.43
CA ILE A 34 12.04 -1.19 1.10
C ILE A 34 12.94 -2.44 1.21
N ARG A 35 13.64 -2.78 0.13
CA ARG A 35 14.58 -3.92 0.12
C ARG A 35 15.82 -3.71 0.99
N ALA A 36 16.24 -2.47 1.18
CA ALA A 36 17.40 -2.15 2.02
C ALA A 36 17.09 -2.19 3.53
N PHE A 37 15.81 -2.10 3.92
CA PHE A 37 15.42 -2.00 5.32
C PHE A 37 15.31 -3.35 6.05
N SER A 38 14.91 -4.44 5.39
CA SER A 38 14.89 -5.75 6.02
C SER A 38 16.17 -6.53 5.72
N GLU A 39 16.69 -7.28 6.70
CA GLU A 39 17.91 -8.10 6.56
C GLU A 39 17.82 -9.11 5.39
N ASP A 40 16.60 -9.45 4.97
CA ASP A 40 16.27 -10.32 3.84
C ASP A 40 15.62 -9.61 2.63
N GLY A 41 15.43 -8.29 2.71
CA GLY A 41 14.72 -7.44 1.74
C GLY A 41 13.25 -7.78 1.44
N ARG A 42 12.67 -8.81 2.07
CA ARG A 42 11.32 -9.34 1.80
C ARG A 42 10.31 -9.01 2.90
N THR A 43 10.75 -9.06 4.16
CA THR A 43 9.84 -8.84 5.31
C THR A 43 9.16 -7.46 5.25
N CYS A 44 9.88 -6.38 4.90
CA CYS A 44 9.28 -5.05 4.83
C CYS A 44 8.32 -4.86 3.64
N ALA A 45 8.67 -5.41 2.48
CA ALA A 45 7.82 -5.41 1.29
C ALA A 45 6.49 -6.14 1.53
N GLU A 46 6.58 -7.34 2.12
CA GLU A 46 5.42 -8.18 2.43
C GLU A 46 4.50 -7.49 3.43
N VAL A 47 5.06 -6.91 4.50
CA VAL A 47 4.29 -6.16 5.50
C VAL A 47 3.68 -4.89 4.88
N LEU A 48 4.41 -4.12 4.07
CA LEU A 48 3.81 -2.93 3.44
C LEU A 48 2.67 -3.30 2.50
N ALA A 49 2.92 -4.25 1.60
CA ALA A 49 1.97 -4.60 0.55
C ALA A 49 0.69 -5.18 1.13
N ALA A 50 0.80 -6.01 2.15
CA ALA A 50 -0.39 -6.58 2.71
C ALA A 50 -1.11 -5.62 3.69
N PHE A 51 -0.42 -4.62 4.25
CA PHE A 51 -1.08 -3.55 5.01
C PHE A 51 -1.99 -2.76 4.07
N VAL A 52 -1.49 -2.48 2.86
CA VAL A 52 -2.24 -1.82 1.80
C VAL A 52 -3.42 -2.68 1.33
N ILE A 53 -3.21 -3.97 1.04
CA ILE A 53 -4.29 -4.89 0.68
C ILE A 53 -5.36 -4.94 1.79
N ALA A 54 -4.95 -5.00 3.06
CA ALA A 54 -5.87 -5.00 4.19
C ALA A 54 -6.64 -3.67 4.30
N SER A 55 -6.02 -2.55 3.93
CA SER A 55 -6.70 -1.24 3.89
C SER A 55 -7.76 -1.17 2.79
N VAL A 56 -7.46 -1.65 1.57
CA VAL A 56 -8.44 -1.75 0.46
C VAL A 56 -9.59 -2.70 0.86
N TYR A 57 -9.24 -3.83 1.48
CA TYR A 57 -10.20 -4.82 1.95
C TYR A 57 -10.93 -4.44 3.26
N ALA A 58 -10.67 -3.25 3.84
CA ALA A 58 -11.29 -2.85 5.10
C ALA A 58 -12.82 -2.79 4.98
N ASP A 59 -13.32 -2.39 3.81
CA ASP A 59 -14.76 -2.38 3.49
C ASP A 59 -15.32 -3.76 3.08
N GLY A 60 -14.46 -4.78 3.02
CA GLY A 60 -14.82 -6.21 2.93
C GLY A 60 -14.98 -6.74 1.50
N LYS A 61 -14.67 -5.92 0.50
CA LYS A 61 -14.69 -6.30 -0.92
C LYS A 61 -13.35 -5.91 -1.52
N LEU A 62 -12.74 -6.88 -2.19
CA LEU A 62 -11.73 -6.68 -3.21
C LEU A 62 -12.26 -7.47 -4.39
N ASP A 63 -12.59 -6.80 -5.48
CA ASP A 63 -13.00 -7.48 -6.71
C ASP A 63 -11.80 -7.73 -7.63
N GLU A 64 -12.00 -8.61 -8.61
CA GLU A 64 -10.93 -9.05 -9.50
C GLU A 64 -10.42 -7.92 -10.42
N SER A 65 -11.26 -6.92 -10.72
CA SER A 65 -10.87 -5.77 -11.53
C SER A 65 -9.99 -4.80 -10.75
N GLU A 66 -10.29 -4.57 -9.47
CA GLU A 66 -9.44 -3.81 -8.54
C GLU A 66 -8.08 -4.51 -8.37
N TYR A 67 -8.09 -5.84 -8.22
CA TYR A 67 -6.85 -6.61 -8.18
C TYR A 67 -6.01 -6.44 -9.45
N LEU A 68 -6.60 -6.54 -10.64
CA LEU A 68 -5.86 -6.43 -11.91
C LEU A 68 -5.15 -5.08 -12.05
N LEU A 69 -5.73 -4.00 -11.52
CA LEU A 69 -5.11 -2.67 -11.52
C LEU A 69 -3.91 -2.59 -10.56
N MET A 70 -3.97 -3.31 -9.43
CA MET A 70 -2.89 -3.37 -8.45
C MET A 70 -1.85 -4.45 -8.74
N ALA A 71 -2.21 -5.45 -9.56
CA ALA A 71 -1.42 -6.65 -9.81
C ALA A 71 0.03 -6.39 -10.20
N PRO A 72 0.36 -5.40 -11.07
CA PRO A 72 1.76 -5.10 -11.38
C PRO A 72 2.59 -4.78 -10.15
N LEU A 73 2.04 -4.02 -9.20
CA LEU A 73 2.74 -3.67 -7.97
C LEU A 73 2.78 -4.85 -7.00
N LEU A 74 1.67 -5.58 -6.83
CA LEU A 74 1.63 -6.74 -5.95
C LEU A 74 2.59 -7.84 -6.40
N LYS A 75 2.69 -8.07 -7.71
CA LYS A 75 3.68 -8.99 -8.29
C LYS A 75 5.11 -8.51 -8.13
N ALA A 76 5.35 -7.19 -8.19
CA ALA A 76 6.66 -6.63 -7.88
C ALA A 76 7.09 -6.86 -6.42
N PHE A 77 6.12 -6.94 -5.50
CA PHE A 77 6.35 -7.22 -4.08
C PHE A 77 6.46 -8.71 -3.76
N PHE A 78 5.51 -9.52 -4.22
CA PHE A 78 5.33 -10.92 -3.83
C PHE A 78 5.81 -11.94 -4.87
N GLY A 79 6.15 -11.49 -6.09
CA GLY A 79 6.54 -12.33 -7.21
C GLY A 79 5.45 -12.51 -8.26
N GLU A 80 5.84 -12.95 -9.46
CA GLU A 80 4.94 -13.07 -10.62
C GLU A 80 3.80 -14.08 -10.41
N ASP A 81 3.98 -15.06 -9.53
CA ASP A 81 2.99 -16.09 -9.23
C ASP A 81 1.90 -15.62 -8.25
N PHE A 82 2.04 -14.42 -7.66
CA PHE A 82 1.02 -13.87 -6.77
C PHE A 82 -0.27 -13.58 -7.54
N ASP A 83 -1.38 -14.16 -7.06
CA ASP A 83 -2.69 -14.09 -7.70
C ASP A 83 -3.77 -13.40 -6.84
N PHE A 84 -4.98 -13.31 -7.40
CA PHE A 84 -6.13 -12.69 -6.74
C PHE A 84 -6.56 -13.45 -5.47
N GLU A 85 -6.46 -14.77 -5.45
CA GLU A 85 -6.82 -15.56 -4.28
C GLU A 85 -5.79 -15.40 -3.17
N ASP A 86 -4.52 -15.25 -3.51
CA ASP A 86 -3.47 -14.93 -2.54
C ASP A 86 -3.70 -13.54 -1.92
N ALA A 87 -4.03 -12.53 -2.72
CA ALA A 87 -4.43 -11.21 -2.21
C ALA A 87 -5.60 -11.31 -1.21
N LYS A 88 -6.62 -12.12 -1.52
CA LYS A 88 -7.78 -12.32 -0.64
C LYS A 88 -7.45 -13.08 0.64
N LYS A 89 -6.60 -14.11 0.57
CA LYS A 89 -6.15 -14.87 1.77
C LYS A 89 -5.40 -13.93 2.70
N LEU A 90 -4.45 -13.19 2.15
CA LEU A 90 -3.60 -12.25 2.85
C LEU A 90 -4.41 -11.14 3.54
N ALA A 91 -5.40 -10.57 2.85
CA ALA A 91 -6.34 -9.61 3.42
C ALA A 91 -7.12 -10.18 4.63
N LYS A 92 -7.56 -11.45 4.52
CA LYS A 92 -8.36 -12.12 5.57
C LYS A 92 -7.52 -12.48 6.79
N GLU A 93 -6.31 -12.97 6.58
CA GLU A 93 -5.35 -13.28 7.65
C GLU A 93 -5.09 -12.03 8.46
N TRP A 94 -4.79 -10.92 7.78
CA TRP A 94 -4.48 -9.69 8.47
C TRP A 94 -5.67 -9.09 9.25
N ARG A 95 -6.89 -9.25 8.73
CA ARG A 95 -8.13 -8.83 9.42
C ARG A 95 -8.41 -9.64 10.69
N LYS A 96 -8.04 -10.92 10.72
CA LYS A 96 -8.27 -11.82 11.88
C LYS A 96 -7.31 -11.56 13.03
N GLU A 97 -6.13 -10.99 12.75
CA GLU A 97 -5.01 -10.98 13.69
C GLU A 97 -4.97 -9.80 14.68
N GLY A 98 -5.85 -8.80 14.55
CA GLY A 98 -6.08 -7.81 15.62
C GLY A 98 -4.81 -7.15 16.18
N ARG A 99 -4.36 -7.52 17.40
CA ARG A 99 -3.15 -6.94 18.03
C ARG A 99 -1.84 -7.24 17.27
N ALA A 100 -1.83 -8.26 16.41
CA ALA A 100 -0.78 -8.55 15.43
C ALA A 100 -1.01 -7.82 14.09
N VAL A 101 -1.77 -6.72 14.11
CA VAL A 101 -1.64 -5.64 13.12
C VAL A 101 -0.78 -4.51 13.69
N LYS A 102 -0.78 -4.35 15.03
CA LYS A 102 -0.13 -3.20 15.67
C LYS A 102 1.38 -3.29 15.59
N LYS A 103 1.99 -4.45 15.79
CA LYS A 103 3.46 -4.59 15.76
C LYS A 103 4.01 -4.36 14.36
N GLU A 104 3.24 -4.72 13.36
CA GLU A 104 3.48 -4.66 11.94
C GLU A 104 3.33 -3.22 11.47
N VAL A 105 2.30 -2.51 11.96
CA VAL A 105 2.17 -1.06 11.79
C VAL A 105 3.30 -0.30 12.48
N ASP A 106 3.64 -0.65 13.73
CA ASP A 106 4.76 -0.02 14.45
C ASP A 106 6.09 -0.27 13.70
N TYR A 107 6.31 -1.47 13.17
CA TYR A 107 7.44 -1.80 12.30
C TYR A 107 7.48 -0.95 11.02
N LEU A 108 6.34 -0.74 10.36
CA LEU A 108 6.25 0.15 9.20
C LEU A 108 6.50 1.62 9.57
N VAL A 109 6.04 2.07 10.75
CA VAL A 109 6.32 3.43 11.23
C VAL A 109 7.80 3.61 11.50
N ASP A 110 8.45 2.64 12.16
CA ASP A 110 9.90 2.64 12.39
C ASP A 110 10.66 2.68 11.06
N PHE A 111 10.27 1.84 10.09
CA PHE A 111 10.79 1.89 8.72
C PHE A 111 10.69 3.28 8.12
N LEU A 112 9.49 3.86 8.09
CA LEU A 112 9.25 5.19 7.52
C LEU A 112 10.03 6.28 8.25
N GLY A 113 10.29 6.12 9.56
CA GLY A 113 11.11 7.01 10.37
C GLY A 113 12.59 7.02 9.98
N THR A 114 13.07 6.00 9.27
CA THR A 114 14.45 5.95 8.75
C THR A 114 14.65 6.63 7.40
N LEU A 115 13.55 7.01 6.73
CA LEU A 115 13.58 7.51 5.35
C LEU A 115 13.60 9.04 5.28
N SER A 116 13.99 9.56 4.11
CA SER A 116 13.79 10.99 3.81
C SER A 116 12.29 11.30 3.72
N GLU A 117 11.92 12.55 4.04
CA GLU A 117 10.52 13.02 3.93
C GLU A 117 9.96 12.84 2.51
N GLU A 118 10.80 13.00 1.49
CA GLU A 118 10.42 12.76 0.09
C GLU A 118 10.01 11.30 -0.13
N LEU A 119 10.85 10.36 0.28
CA LEU A 119 10.64 8.94 0.07
C LEU A 119 9.49 8.39 0.94
N LYS A 120 9.35 8.90 2.17
CA LYS A 120 8.16 8.64 3.01
C LYS A 120 6.90 9.12 2.29
N GLY A 121 6.95 10.31 1.68
CA GLY A 121 5.86 10.84 0.85
C GLY A 121 5.50 9.92 -0.31
N ASP A 122 6.49 9.43 -1.06
CA ASP A 122 6.27 8.51 -2.19
C ASP A 122 5.63 7.18 -1.76
N ILE A 123 6.04 6.62 -0.60
CA ILE A 123 5.46 5.39 -0.08
C ILE A 123 3.99 5.61 0.31
N ILE A 124 3.70 6.69 1.04
CA ILE A 124 2.31 7.02 1.41
C ILE A 124 1.46 7.28 0.16
N PHE A 125 2.03 7.91 -0.86
CA PHE A 125 1.36 8.14 -2.14
C PHE A 125 1.07 6.83 -2.87
N ALA A 126 2.01 5.88 -2.90
CA ALA A 126 1.79 4.54 -3.45
C ALA A 126 0.67 3.78 -2.71
N CYS A 127 0.62 3.88 -1.38
CA CYS A 127 -0.47 3.29 -0.59
C CYS A 127 -1.82 3.92 -0.94
N LEU A 128 -1.86 5.24 -1.16
CA LEU A 128 -3.09 5.95 -1.53
C LEU A 128 -3.56 5.63 -2.94
N LEU A 129 -2.65 5.47 -3.91
CA LEU A 129 -3.00 4.97 -5.24
C LEU A 129 -3.73 3.63 -5.13
N MET A 130 -3.14 2.69 -4.41
CA MET A 130 -3.73 1.36 -4.23
C MET A 130 -5.12 1.41 -3.55
N CYS A 131 -5.34 2.34 -2.62
CA CYS A 131 -6.67 2.58 -2.03
C CYS A 131 -7.65 3.22 -3.01
N ALA A 132 -7.18 4.12 -3.87
CA ALA A 132 -8.00 4.82 -4.86
C ALA A 132 -8.28 4.01 -6.12
N VAL A 133 -8.09 2.69 -6.09
CA VAL A 133 -8.22 1.82 -7.28
C VAL A 133 -9.64 1.84 -7.87
N ASP A 134 -10.66 2.06 -7.04
CA ASP A 134 -12.06 2.23 -7.43
C ASP A 134 -12.41 3.70 -7.79
N GLY A 135 -11.39 4.58 -7.82
CA GLY A 135 -11.50 6.01 -8.07
C GLY A 135 -11.75 6.87 -6.82
N LYS A 136 -11.83 6.27 -5.62
CA LYS A 136 -12.04 7.01 -4.36
C LYS A 136 -11.22 6.44 -3.21
N VAL A 137 -10.79 7.30 -2.29
CA VAL A 137 -10.26 6.80 -1.01
C VAL A 137 -11.32 6.96 0.06
N SER A 138 -11.82 5.85 0.58
CA SER A 138 -12.83 5.78 1.63
C SER A 138 -12.30 6.40 2.95
N LEU A 139 -13.23 6.81 3.84
CA LEU A 139 -12.84 7.33 5.15
C LEU A 139 -12.10 6.29 6.00
N LYS A 140 -12.41 5.00 5.83
CA LYS A 140 -11.73 3.92 6.55
C LYS A 140 -10.32 3.71 6.02
N GLU A 141 -10.13 3.72 4.70
CA GLU A 141 -8.80 3.65 4.07
C GLU A 141 -7.93 4.84 4.47
N LYS A 142 -8.49 6.06 4.42
CA LYS A 142 -7.83 7.27 4.95
C LYS A 142 -7.40 7.10 6.40
N SER A 143 -8.23 6.47 7.24
CA SER A 143 -7.89 6.19 8.64
C SER A 143 -6.78 5.16 8.77
N TYR A 144 -6.72 4.15 7.88
CA TYR A 144 -5.64 3.18 7.85
C TYR A 144 -4.31 3.84 7.48
N ILE A 145 -4.26 4.53 6.34
CA ILE A 145 -3.01 5.16 5.87
C ILE A 145 -2.46 6.19 6.86
N ARG A 146 -3.34 6.94 7.56
CA ARG A 146 -2.91 7.88 8.61
C ARG A 146 -2.15 7.21 9.77
N GLN A 147 -2.28 5.90 9.98
CA GLN A 147 -1.50 5.20 11.00
C GLN A 147 0.00 5.18 10.67
N LEU A 148 0.35 5.15 9.38
CA LEU A 148 1.74 5.19 8.90
C LEU A 148 2.38 6.58 9.02
N MET A 149 1.57 7.61 9.25
CA MET A 149 2.01 9.01 9.35
C MET A 149 2.32 9.46 10.78
N ARG A 150 2.26 8.52 11.73
CA ARG A 150 2.54 8.77 13.14
C ARG A 150 4.03 9.00 13.37
#